data_AF-A0A1C2DP14-F1
#
_entry.id   AF-A0A1C2DP14-F1
#
_cell.length_a   1.000
_cell.length_b   1.000
_cell.length_c   1.000
_cell.angle_alpha   90.00
_cell.angle_beta   90.00
_cell.angle_gamma   90.00
#
_symmetry.space_group_name_H-M   'P 1'
#
loop_
_entity.id
_entity.type
_entity.pdbx_description
1 polymer ?
#
loop_
_entity_poly.entity_id
_entity_poly.type
_entity_poly.pdbx_seq_one_letter_code
_entity_poly.pdbx_strand_id
1 'polypeptide(L)' 'MTSADLPVGGTTGLSHQSSVSIEQAAAWYRDHRYTAERPLIPALRRRFGLTAHEAVMALREAKGAGR' A
#
# COMPACT_ATOMS: atom_id res chain seq x y z
N MET A 1 22.34 22.10 -33.91
CA MET A 1 23.19 21.30 -33.00
C MET A 1 22.51 21.27 -31.64
N THR A 2 22.42 20.07 -31.09
CA THR A 2 21.71 19.54 -29.90
C THR A 2 21.94 20.25 -28.56
N SER A 3 20.87 20.38 -27.75
CA SER A 3 20.83 20.13 -26.29
C SER A 3 19.36 20.27 -25.82
N ALA A 4 18.55 19.21 -25.73
CA ALA A 4 18.48 18.29 -24.59
C ALA A 4 18.36 19.00 -23.23
N ASP A 5 17.18 19.52 -22.91
CA ASP A 5 16.80 19.83 -21.52
C ASP A 5 15.29 19.61 -21.34
N LEU A 6 14.91 18.33 -21.26
CA LEU A 6 13.59 17.94 -20.74
C LEU A 6 13.78 17.70 -19.25
N PRO A 7 13.13 18.47 -18.34
CA PRO A 7 13.12 18.12 -16.93
C PRO A 7 12.35 16.81 -16.76
N VAL A 8 13.08 15.74 -16.45
CA VAL A 8 12.55 14.46 -16.00
C VAL A 8 11.97 14.64 -14.59
N GLY A 9 10.79 15.24 -14.51
CA GLY A 9 10.22 15.73 -13.24
C GLY A 9 8.80 15.23 -12.99
N GLY A 10 8.51 13.96 -13.24
CA GLY A 10 7.19 13.42 -12.95
C GLY A 10 7.23 11.91 -12.75
N THR A 11 7.06 11.43 -11.51
CA THR A 11 6.27 10.23 -11.14
C THR A 11 6.53 9.71 -9.72
N THR A 12 7.54 10.17 -8.97
CA THR A 12 7.87 9.55 -7.67
C THR A 12 6.99 9.97 -6.49
N GLY A 13 5.89 10.69 -6.70
CA GLY A 13 4.90 10.96 -5.65
C GLY A 13 3.94 9.79 -5.40
N LEU A 14 3.55 9.05 -6.46
CA LEU A 14 2.52 8.02 -6.37
C LEU A 14 3.06 6.73 -5.73
N SER A 15 4.29 6.34 -6.08
CA SER A 15 4.93 5.13 -5.54
C SER A 15 5.11 5.21 -4.03
N HIS A 16 5.52 6.37 -3.50
CA HIS A 16 5.66 6.57 -2.06
C HIS A 16 4.32 6.60 -1.34
N GLN A 17 3.30 7.28 -1.88
CA GLN A 17 1.98 7.36 -1.23
C GLN A 17 1.25 6.01 -1.18
N SER A 18 1.31 5.21 -2.25
CA SER A 18 0.78 3.84 -2.24
C SER A 18 1.55 2.95 -1.24
N SER A 19 2.88 3.07 -1.17
CA SER A 19 3.69 2.30 -0.21
C SER A 19 3.30 2.59 1.25
N VAL A 20 3.13 3.87 1.58
CA VAL A 20 2.75 4.31 2.93
C VAL A 20 1.36 3.82 3.34
N SER A 21 0.42 3.73 2.39
CA SER A 21 -0.94 3.26 2.66
C SER A 21 -0.98 1.73 2.84
N ILE A 22 -0.17 1.00 2.07
CA ILE A 22 0.02 -0.46 2.20
C ILE A 22 0.65 -0.80 3.55
N GLU A 23 1.74 -0.11 3.94
CA GLU A 23 2.43 -0.34 5.22
C GLU A 23 1.53 -0.08 6.42
N GLN A 24 0.77 1.01 6.41
CA GLN A 24 -0.19 1.30 7.48
C GLN A 24 -1.26 0.22 7.59
N ALA A 25 -1.82 -0.23 6.47
CA ALA A 25 -2.81 -1.30 6.46
C ALA A 25 -2.21 -2.64 6.92
N ALA A 26 -0.95 -2.92 6.56
CA ALA A 26 -0.24 -4.12 6.99
C ALA A 26 0.05 -4.10 8.50
N ALA A 27 0.51 -2.97 9.03
CA ALA A 27 0.72 -2.77 10.47
C ALA A 27 -0.59 -2.92 11.25
N TRP A 28 -1.67 -2.27 10.79
CA TRP A 28 -2.98 -2.39 11.41
C TRP A 28 -3.49 -3.83 11.40
N TYR A 29 -3.37 -4.53 10.27
CA TYR A 29 -3.81 -5.92 10.17
C TYR A 29 -3.01 -6.86 11.08
N ARG A 30 -1.69 -6.62 11.29
CA ARG A 30 -0.89 -7.42 12.24
C ARG A 30 -1.43 -7.32 13.67
N ASP A 31 -1.75 -6.10 14.09
CA ASP A 31 -2.27 -5.81 15.43
C ASP A 31 -3.72 -6.33 15.61
N HIS A 32 -4.53 -6.21 14.56
CA HIS A 32 -5.95 -6.55 14.59
C HIS A 32 -6.27 -7.89 13.93
N ARG A 33 -5.28 -8.77 13.70
CA ARG A 33 -5.46 -9.99 12.88
C ARG A 33 -6.58 -10.91 13.35
N TYR A 34 -6.84 -10.91 14.67
CA TYR A 34 -7.86 -11.74 15.31
C TYR A 34 -9.23 -11.07 15.42
N THR A 35 -9.27 -9.74 15.39
CA THR A 35 -10.49 -8.93 15.56
C THR A 35 -10.99 -8.33 14.24
N ALA A 36 -10.18 -8.43 13.17
CA ALA A 36 -10.52 -7.87 11.87
C ALA A 36 -11.76 -8.55 11.27
N GLU A 37 -12.74 -7.72 10.91
CA GLU A 37 -13.97 -8.17 10.27
C GLU A 37 -13.69 -8.80 8.90
N ARG A 38 -14.37 -9.91 8.62
CA ARG A 38 -14.30 -10.61 7.34
C ARG A 38 -15.48 -10.19 6.47
N PRO A 39 -15.28 -9.91 5.18
CA PRO A 39 -14.05 -10.12 4.39
C PRO A 39 -12.99 -9.00 4.52
N LEU A 40 -11.71 -9.40 4.66
CA LEU A 40 -10.58 -8.50 4.93
C LEU A 40 -10.31 -7.48 3.83
N ILE A 41 -10.34 -7.90 2.56
CA ILE A 41 -10.04 -7.01 1.43
C ILE A 41 -11.03 -5.84 1.38
N PRO A 42 -12.37 -6.04 1.37
CA PRO A 42 -13.32 -4.92 1.47
C PRO A 42 -13.20 -4.06 2.73
N ALA A 43 -12.78 -4.63 3.86
CA ALA A 43 -12.58 -3.88 5.09
C ALA A 43 -11.36 -2.94 4.98
N LEU A 44 -10.22 -3.45 4.52
CA LEU A 44 -8.99 -2.67 4.33
C LEU A 44 -9.17 -1.57 3.27
N ARG A 45 -9.87 -1.88 2.17
CA ARG A 45 -10.20 -0.88 1.13
C ARG A 45 -11.01 0.28 1.67
N ARG A 46 -12.06 0.01 2.46
CA ARG A 46 -12.90 1.05 3.06
C ARG A 46 -12.16 1.85 4.14
N ARG A 47 -11.29 1.20 4.92
CA ARG A 47 -10.58 1.81 6.04
C ARG A 47 -9.43 2.71 5.61
N PHE A 48 -8.69 2.30 4.59
CA PHE A 48 -7.44 2.96 4.17
C PHE A 48 -7.52 3.56 2.76
N GLY A 49 -8.69 3.54 2.11
CA GLY A 49 -8.86 4.06 0.75
C GLY A 49 -8.13 3.26 -0.33
N LEU A 50 -7.73 2.01 -0.02
CA LEU A 50 -6.91 1.19 -0.90
C LEU A 50 -7.69 0.64 -2.10
N THR A 51 -6.97 0.39 -3.18
CA THR A 51 -7.40 -0.50 -4.25
C THR A 51 -7.39 -1.96 -3.79
N ALA A 52 -8.06 -2.83 -4.55
CA ALA A 52 -8.04 -4.27 -4.26
C ALA A 52 -6.62 -4.85 -4.30
N HIS A 53 -5.77 -4.36 -5.21
CA HIS A 53 -4.38 -4.78 -5.33
C HIS A 53 -3.56 -4.38 -4.11
N GLU A 54 -3.64 -3.12 -3.68
CA GLU A 54 -2.91 -2.63 -2.51
C GLU A 54 -3.36 -3.33 -1.22
N ALA A 55 -4.65 -3.66 -1.08
CA ALA A 55 -5.14 -4.45 0.05
C ALA A 55 -4.53 -5.88 0.08
N VAL A 56 -4.36 -6.51 -1.09
CA VAL A 56 -3.64 -7.81 -1.18
C VAL A 56 -2.17 -7.65 -0.82
N MET A 57 -1.52 -6.58 -1.29
CA MET A 57 -0.13 -6.28 -0.94
C MET A 57 0.03 -6.07 0.57
N ALA A 58 -0.87 -5.32 1.22
CA ALA A 58 -0.85 -5.11 2.67
C ALA A 58 -0.98 -6.42 3.45
N LEU A 59 -1.86 -7.32 3.01
CA LEU A 59 -2.01 -8.65 3.62
C LEU A 59 -0.77 -9.53 3.41
N ARG A 60 -0.12 -9.45 2.24
CA ARG A 60 1.14 -10.16 1.97
C ARG A 60 2.26 -9.63 2.85
N GLU A 61 2.40 -8.32 2.94
CA GLU A 61 3.40 -7.63 3.75
C GLU A 61 3.25 -8.00 5.23
N ALA A 62 2.02 -7.95 5.73
CA ALA A 62 1.71 -8.34 7.11
C ALA A 62 2.03 -9.81 7.42
N LYS A 63 1.96 -10.71 6.42
CA LYS A 63 2.32 -12.13 6.56
C LYS A 63 3.83 -12.38 6.40
N GLY A 64 4.52 -11.58 5.57
CA GLY A 64 5.92 -11.72 5.23
C GLY A 64 6.90 -11.16 6.26
N ALA A 65 6.46 -10.22 7.11
CA ALA A 65 7.26 -9.56 8.15
C ALA A 65 7.65 -10.45 9.36
N GLY A 66 7.68 -11.77 9.19
CA GLY A 66 8.04 -12.76 10.21
C GLY A 66 9.31 -13.55 9.91
N ARG A 67 10.27 -12.97 9.16
CA ARG A 67 11.63 -13.50 9.06
C ARG A 67 12.56 -12.78 10.02
#